data_AF-A0A199UFX8-F1
#
_entry.id   AF-A0A199UFX8-F1
#
_cell.length_a   1.000
_cell.length_b   1.000
_cell.length_c   1.000
_cell.angle_alpha   90.00
_cell.angle_beta   90.00
_cell.angle_gamma   90.00
#
_symmetry.space_group_name_H-M   'P 1'
#
loop_
_entity.id
_entity.type
_entity.pdbx_description
1 polymer ?
#
loop_
_entity_poly.entity_id
_entity_poly.type
_entity_poly.pdbx_seq_one_letter_code
_entity_poly.pdbx_strand_id
1 'polypeptide(L)'
;MEVKMESLSNAVEKDEIKLHSGNQAKESTFDGDASKDDYIHVRAKRGQATNSHSLAERVRREKISERMRLLQDLVPGCSKITGKAMMLDEIINYVQSLQRQVEFLSMKLAAVNPEMSFNLEQILTKDVRDRNVQKLETNSP
;
A
#
# COMPACT_ATOMS: atom_id res chain seq x y z
N MET A 1 6.13 -31.11 24.95
CA MET A 1 7.03 -30.07 24.39
C MET A 1 6.17 -29.09 23.65
N GLU A 2 5.77 -28.01 24.32
CA GLU A 2 4.97 -26.92 23.73
C GLU A 2 5.88 -26.02 22.91
N VAL A 3 5.60 -25.88 21.61
CA VAL A 3 6.26 -24.89 20.77
C VAL A 3 5.43 -23.61 20.83
N LYS A 4 5.86 -22.67 21.68
CA LYS A 4 5.36 -21.29 21.67
C LYS A 4 5.76 -20.63 20.35
N MET A 5 4.77 -20.31 19.52
CA MET A 5 4.93 -19.35 18.43
C MET A 5 5.00 -17.97 19.06
N GLU A 6 6.19 -17.38 19.07
CA GLU A 6 6.39 -15.99 19.43
C GLU A 6 5.71 -15.11 18.37
N SER A 7 4.68 -14.40 18.77
CA SER A 7 4.11 -13.30 18.00
C SER A 7 5.17 -12.21 17.87
N LEU A 8 5.70 -12.00 16.67
CA LEU A 8 6.48 -10.81 16.37
C LEU A 8 5.56 -9.60 16.39
N SER A 9 5.45 -8.98 17.56
CA SER A 9 4.93 -7.64 17.75
C SER A 9 5.87 -6.65 17.05
N ASN A 10 5.46 -6.11 15.90
CA ASN A 10 6.10 -4.93 15.36
C ASN A 10 5.62 -3.71 16.15
N ALA A 11 6.38 -3.39 17.19
CA ALA A 11 6.25 -2.19 17.99
C ALA A 11 7.32 -1.18 17.54
N VAL A 12 6.87 0.06 17.28
CA VAL A 12 7.63 1.33 17.27
C VAL A 12 8.56 1.48 16.06
N GLU A 13 8.49 2.55 15.27
CA GLU A 13 8.92 3.88 15.70
C GLU A 13 8.20 4.99 14.92
N LYS A 14 7.58 5.93 15.65
CA LYS A 14 7.19 7.22 15.10
C LYS A 14 8.44 8.09 15.12
N ASP A 15 9.12 8.18 13.98
CA ASP A 15 10.14 9.18 13.78
C ASP A 15 9.49 10.57 13.75
N GLU A 16 9.53 11.26 14.89
CA GLU A 16 9.36 12.70 14.93
C GLU A 16 10.61 13.36 14.33
N ILE A 17 10.50 13.80 13.07
CA ILE A 17 11.54 14.61 12.44
C ILE A 17 11.57 15.99 13.11
N LYS A 18 12.48 16.16 14.07
CA LYS A 18 12.78 17.44 14.73
C LYS A 18 13.63 18.30 13.79
N LEU A 19 13.00 19.17 13.02
CA LEU A 19 13.68 20.19 12.23
C LEU A 19 14.27 21.26 13.17
N HIS A 20 15.61 21.33 13.20
CA HIS A 20 16.34 22.38 13.88
C HIS A 20 16.16 23.71 13.13
N SER A 21 15.48 24.66 13.78
CA SER A 21 15.35 26.04 13.31
C SER A 21 16.60 26.82 13.71
N GLY A 22 17.32 27.34 12.72
CA GLY A 22 18.49 28.19 12.91
C GLY A 22 18.38 29.48 12.10
N ASN A 23 18.19 30.59 12.83
CA ASN A 23 18.45 32.00 12.49
C ASN A 23 17.63 32.64 11.34
N GLN A 24 17.19 33.90 11.41
CA GLN A 24 17.47 35.00 12.32
C GLN A 24 16.27 35.96 12.25
N ALA A 25 15.83 36.47 13.41
CA ALA A 25 14.82 37.51 13.49
C ALA A 25 15.34 38.80 12.86
N LYS A 26 14.54 39.40 11.97
CA LYS A 26 14.52 40.84 11.77
C LYS A 26 13.08 41.29 11.96
N GLU A 27 12.85 41.97 13.09
CA GLU A 27 11.67 42.80 13.31
C GLU A 27 11.62 43.86 12.21
N SER A 28 10.46 43.96 11.56
CA SER A 28 10.06 45.17 10.86
C SER A 28 8.58 45.38 11.17
N THR A 29 8.33 46.37 12.02
CA THR A 29 7.05 47.03 12.29
C THR A 29 6.28 47.28 10.99
N PHE A 30 5.02 46.84 10.95
CA PHE A 30 4.11 47.07 9.82
C PHE A 30 3.12 48.17 10.24
N ASP A 31 3.51 49.42 10.00
CA ASP A 31 2.55 50.53 9.93
C ASP A 31 2.00 50.57 8.51
N GLY A 32 0.66 50.56 8.41
CA GLY A 32 -0.04 50.53 7.14
C GLY A 32 0.06 51.84 6.40
N ASP A 33 0.28 51.75 5.09
CA ASP A 33 -0.35 52.66 4.13
C ASP A 33 -0.42 52.00 2.75
N ALA A 34 -1.49 52.30 2.04
CA ALA A 34 -1.90 51.71 0.79
C ALA A 34 -0.92 52.08 -0.35
N SER A 35 -0.40 51.07 -1.05
CA SER A 35 0.09 51.21 -2.43
C SER A 35 -0.06 49.86 -3.14
N LYS A 36 -0.66 49.90 -4.34
CA LYS A 36 -0.88 48.74 -5.20
C LYS A 36 0.47 48.27 -5.76
N ASP A 37 1.16 47.43 -5.02
CA ASP A 37 2.31 46.70 -5.54
C ASP A 37 1.82 45.44 -6.25
N ASP A 38 2.36 45.20 -7.46
CA ASP A 38 2.19 43.97 -8.22
C ASP A 38 2.52 42.77 -7.32
N TYR A 39 1.48 42.13 -6.78
CA TYR A 39 1.62 40.88 -6.05
C TYR A 39 2.07 39.80 -7.03
N ILE A 40 3.38 39.58 -7.12
CA ILE A 40 3.92 38.38 -7.75
C ILE A 40 3.48 37.22 -6.88
N HIS A 41 2.45 36.49 -7.32
CA HIS A 41 2.08 35.21 -6.73
C HIS A 41 3.18 34.19 -7.03
N VAL A 42 4.28 34.26 -6.29
CA VAL A 42 5.31 33.24 -6.30
C VAL A 42 4.69 31.98 -5.72
N ARG A 43 4.56 30.95 -6.56
CA ARG A 43 4.14 29.62 -6.13
C ARG A 43 4.97 29.21 -4.91
N ALA A 44 4.31 28.93 -3.79
CA ALA A 44 4.97 28.36 -2.61
C ALA A 44 5.87 27.18 -3.04
N LYS A 45 7.11 27.14 -2.55
CA LYS A 45 8.08 26.12 -2.95
C LYS A 45 7.46 24.73 -2.72
N ARG A 46 7.68 23.82 -3.68
CA ARG A 46 7.15 22.45 -3.62
C ARG A 46 7.50 21.85 -2.26
N GLY A 47 6.48 21.58 -1.45
CA GLY A 47 6.63 20.93 -0.16
C GLY A 47 6.43 21.80 1.08
N GLN A 48 6.15 23.10 0.95
CA GLN A 48 5.94 24.04 2.07
C GLN A 48 4.59 23.94 2.79
N ALA A 49 3.79 22.91 2.51
CA ALA A 49 2.53 22.73 3.23
C ALA A 49 2.85 22.29 4.68
N THR A 50 2.69 23.22 5.62
CA THR A 50 2.94 23.02 7.06
C THR A 50 1.71 22.58 7.84
N ASN A 51 0.52 22.57 7.20
CA ASN A 51 -0.71 22.08 7.80
C ASN A 51 -0.67 20.54 7.90
N SER A 52 -1.06 20.01 9.07
CA SER A 52 -1.16 18.57 9.36
C SER A 52 -1.94 17.79 8.29
N HIS A 53 -3.01 18.37 7.73
CA HIS A 53 -3.79 17.73 6.67
C HIS A 53 -2.97 17.48 5.40
N SER A 54 -2.17 18.46 4.98
CA SER A 54 -1.33 18.33 3.80
C SER A 54 -0.16 17.37 4.01
N LEU A 55 0.38 17.29 5.25
CA LEU A 55 1.40 16.32 5.61
C LEU A 55 0.84 14.89 5.55
N ALA A 56 -0.33 14.67 6.15
CA ALA A 56 -1.00 13.38 6.13
C ALA A 56 -1.27 12.87 4.71
N GLU A 57 -1.78 13.73 3.82
CA GLU A 57 -2.03 13.34 2.44
C GLU A 57 -0.73 13.04 1.67
N ARG A 58 0.38 13.73 1.98
CA ARG A 58 1.68 13.38 1.39
C ARG A 58 2.10 11.96 1.78
N VAL A 59 2.07 11.65 3.07
CA VAL A 59 2.40 10.31 3.58
C VAL A 59 1.51 9.25 2.93
N ARG A 60 0.21 9.54 2.75
CA ARG A 60 -0.71 8.64 2.05
C ARG A 60 -0.27 8.37 0.60
N ARG A 61 0.14 9.42 -0.13
CA ARG A 61 0.60 9.31 -1.53
C ARG A 61 1.94 8.58 -1.65
N GLU A 62 2.85 8.78 -0.70
CA GLU A 62 4.12 8.07 -0.63
C GLU A 62 3.88 6.57 -0.43
N LYS A 63 3.04 6.20 0.55
CA LYS A 63 2.65 4.79 0.78
C LYS A 63 2.00 4.13 -0.43
N ILE A 64 1.15 4.87 -1.16
CA ILE A 64 0.58 4.36 -2.42
C ILE A 64 1.67 4.16 -3.47
N SER A 65 2.61 5.10 -3.58
CA SER A 65 3.68 5.05 -4.57
C SER A 65 4.67 3.91 -4.30
N GLU A 66 4.98 3.64 -3.03
CA GLU A 66 5.76 2.47 -2.61
C GLU A 66 5.08 1.17 -3.01
N ARG A 67 3.80 1.01 -2.69
CA ARG A 67 3.03 -0.17 -3.08
C ARG A 67 2.97 -0.36 -4.59
N MET A 68 2.86 0.73 -5.36
CA MET A 68 2.90 0.66 -6.83
C MET A 68 4.25 0.15 -7.35
N ARG A 69 5.37 0.55 -6.73
CA ARG A 69 6.70 0.02 -7.09
C ARG A 69 6.84 -1.46 -6.76
N LEU A 70 6.42 -1.86 -5.56
CA LEU A 70 6.44 -3.27 -5.17
C LEU A 70 5.63 -4.15 -6.14
N LEU A 71 4.45 -3.67 -6.57
CA LEU A 71 3.66 -4.38 -7.57
C LEU A 71 4.39 -4.48 -8.92
N GLN A 72 5.05 -3.41 -9.35
CA GLN A 72 5.82 -3.39 -10.60
C GLN A 72 6.99 -4.38 -10.59
N ASP A 73 7.66 -4.56 -9.45
CA ASP A 73 8.81 -5.46 -9.30
C ASP A 73 8.40 -6.95 -9.30
N LEU A 74 7.17 -7.24 -8.87
CA LEU A 74 6.65 -8.62 -8.81
C LEU A 74 6.12 -9.13 -10.15
N VAL A 75 5.72 -8.23 -11.06
CA VAL A 75 5.04 -8.60 -12.30
C VAL A 75 5.99 -8.57 -13.49
N PRO A 76 6.20 -9.70 -14.20
CA PRO A 76 7.05 -9.75 -15.37
C PRO A 76 6.62 -8.73 -16.44
N GLY A 77 7.58 -7.99 -16.99
CA GLY A 77 7.31 -7.02 -18.07
C GLY A 77 6.66 -5.70 -17.62
N CYS A 78 6.27 -5.56 -16.35
CA CYS A 78 5.58 -4.39 -15.84
C CYS A 78 6.46 -3.11 -15.81
N SER A 79 7.79 -3.27 -15.76
CA SER A 79 8.77 -2.18 -15.80
C SER A 79 8.71 -1.31 -17.07
N LYS A 80 8.21 -1.86 -18.16
CA LYS A 80 8.14 -1.19 -19.47
C LYS A 80 6.83 -0.42 -19.70
N ILE A 81 5.83 -0.62 -18.83
CA ILE A 81 4.51 -0.03 -18.99
C ILE A 81 4.51 1.39 -18.48
N THR A 82 4.09 2.31 -19.33
CA THR A 82 3.93 3.72 -18.95
C THR A 82 2.48 3.97 -18.55
N GLY A 83 2.28 4.49 -17.34
CA GLY A 83 0.96 4.87 -16.83
C GLY A 83 0.38 3.87 -15.82
N LYS A 84 -0.25 4.40 -14.77
CA LYS A 84 -0.74 3.60 -13.64
C LYS A 84 -1.93 2.71 -13.98
N ALA A 85 -2.80 3.11 -14.91
CA ALA A 85 -3.96 2.31 -15.29
C ALA A 85 -3.51 1.03 -16.02
N MET A 86 -2.78 1.21 -17.13
CA MET A 86 -2.21 0.10 -17.90
C MET A 86 -1.33 -0.83 -17.04
N MET A 87 -0.56 -0.27 -16.10
CA MET A 87 0.23 -1.06 -15.14
C MET A 87 -0.65 -2.00 -14.33
N LEU A 88 -1.79 -1.51 -13.81
CA LEU A 88 -2.72 -2.31 -13.03
C LEU A 88 -3.43 -3.35 -13.89
N ASP A 89 -3.75 -3.04 -15.14
CA ASP A 89 -4.34 -4.02 -16.07
C ASP A 89 -3.39 -5.21 -16.30
N GLU A 90 -2.10 -4.95 -16.51
CA GLU A 90 -1.11 -6.02 -16.67
C GLU A 90 -0.88 -6.82 -15.39
N ILE A 91 -0.96 -6.17 -14.21
CA ILE A 91 -0.92 -6.88 -12.93
C ILE A 91 -2.12 -7.83 -12.81
N ILE A 92 -3.32 -7.37 -13.15
CA ILE A 92 -4.53 -8.21 -13.13
C ILE A 92 -4.38 -9.39 -14.11
N ASN A 93 -3.89 -9.13 -15.32
CA ASN A 93 -3.64 -10.17 -16.33
C ASN A 93 -2.67 -11.23 -15.81
N TYR A 94 -1.59 -10.82 -15.13
CA TYR A 94 -0.63 -11.75 -14.55
C TYR A 94 -1.26 -12.63 -13.45
N VAL A 95 -2.02 -12.03 -12.53
CA VAL A 95 -2.73 -12.80 -11.47
C VAL A 95 -3.69 -13.83 -12.07
N GLN A 96 -4.48 -13.44 -13.07
CA GLN A 96 -5.40 -14.38 -13.75
C GLN A 96 -4.63 -15.51 -14.47
N SER A 97 -3.48 -15.20 -15.06
CA SER A 97 -2.64 -16.22 -15.70
C SER A 97 -2.08 -17.23 -14.69
N LEU A 98 -1.73 -16.78 -13.48
CA LEU A 98 -1.28 -17.67 -12.41
C LEU A 98 -2.42 -18.54 -11.90
N GLN A 99 -3.63 -17.98 -11.73
CA GLN A 99 -4.82 -18.75 -11.35
C GLN A 99 -5.11 -19.87 -12.36
N ARG A 100 -5.08 -19.58 -13.66
CA ARG A 100 -5.25 -20.59 -14.72
C ARG A 100 -4.16 -21.66 -14.68
N GLN A 101 -2.91 -21.29 -14.42
CA GLN A 101 -1.81 -22.25 -14.27
C GLN A 101 -2.05 -23.20 -13.09
N VAL A 102 -2.49 -22.68 -11.94
CA VAL A 102 -2.82 -23.48 -10.76
C VAL A 102 -3.97 -24.45 -11.05
N GLU A 103 -5.03 -23.97 -11.71
CA GLU A 103 -6.17 -24.80 -12.10
C GLU A 103 -5.74 -25.93 -13.04
N PHE A 104 -4.98 -25.60 -14.10
CA PHE A 104 -4.49 -26.57 -15.07
C PHE A 104 -3.60 -27.65 -14.43
N LEU A 105 -2.68 -27.24 -13.54
CA LEU A 105 -1.82 -28.18 -12.81
C LEU A 105 -2.62 -29.05 -11.85
N SER A 106 -3.63 -28.49 -11.18
CA SER A 106 -4.51 -29.24 -10.28
C SER A 106 -5.30 -30.29 -11.05
N MET A 107 -5.83 -29.95 -12.23
CA MET A 107 -6.52 -30.89 -13.12
C MET A 107 -5.58 -31.99 -13.62
N LYS A 108 -4.36 -31.63 -14.05
CA LYS A 108 -3.35 -32.61 -14.46
C LYS A 108 -3.00 -33.57 -13.32
N LEU A 109 -2.82 -33.05 -12.11
CA LEU A 109 -2.48 -33.88 -10.95
C LEU A 109 -3.61 -34.83 -10.58
N ALA A 110 -4.86 -34.36 -10.63
CA ALA A 110 -6.04 -35.20 -10.42
C ALA A 110 -6.16 -36.32 -11.47
N ALA A 111 -5.84 -36.03 -12.73
CA ALA A 111 -5.84 -37.03 -13.79
C ALA A 111 -4.76 -38.11 -13.61
N VAL A 112 -3.62 -37.77 -12.99
CA VAL A 112 -2.50 -38.69 -12.73
C VAL A 112 -2.63 -39.40 -11.37
N ASN A 113 -3.31 -38.79 -10.39
CA ASN A 113 -3.55 -39.36 -9.06
C ASN A 113 -4.93 -38.94 -8.50
N PRO A 114 -6.02 -39.66 -8.87
CA PRO A 114 -7.38 -39.27 -8.54
C PRO A 114 -7.70 -39.26 -7.03
N GLU A 115 -7.03 -40.09 -6.21
CA GLU A 115 -7.22 -40.15 -4.75
C GLU A 115 -6.85 -38.83 -4.04
N MET A 116 -5.86 -38.09 -4.55
CA MET A 116 -5.38 -36.84 -3.92
C MET A 116 -6.29 -35.64 -4.22
N SER A 117 -7.07 -35.69 -5.31
CA SER A 117 -7.94 -34.59 -5.74
C SER A 117 -9.06 -34.27 -4.74
N PHE A 118 -9.67 -35.29 -4.14
CA PHE A 118 -10.71 -35.17 -3.12
C PHE A 118 -10.21 -34.51 -1.83
N ASN A 119 -8.94 -34.74 -1.47
CA ASN A 119 -8.37 -34.18 -0.25
C ASN A 119 -8.10 -32.66 -0.41
N LEU A 120 -7.62 -32.25 -1.60
CA LEU A 120 -7.33 -30.84 -1.88
C LEU A 120 -8.60 -29.99 -1.93
N GLU A 121 -9.67 -30.50 -2.54
CA GLU A 121 -10.97 -29.82 -2.54
C GLU A 121 -11.52 -29.69 -1.10
N GLN A 122 -11.38 -30.73 -0.28
CA GLN A 122 -11.82 -30.68 1.10
C GLN A 122 -11.00 -29.69 1.95
N ILE A 123 -9.69 -29.57 1.71
CA ILE A 123 -8.81 -28.57 2.37
C ILE A 123 -9.18 -27.16 1.94
N LEU A 124 -9.29 -26.89 0.64
CA LEU A 124 -9.65 -25.57 0.12
C LEU A 124 -11.03 -25.11 0.61
N THR A 125 -12.00 -26.03 0.67
CA THR A 125 -13.35 -25.74 1.15
C THR A 125 -13.38 -25.51 2.66
N LYS A 126 -12.53 -26.22 3.43
CA LYS A 126 -12.34 -25.97 4.87
C LYS A 126 -11.70 -24.60 5.11
N ASP A 127 -10.63 -24.25 4.41
CA ASP A 127 -9.95 -22.96 4.56
C ASP A 127 -10.86 -21.76 4.21
N VAL A 128 -11.70 -21.87 3.18
CA VAL A 128 -12.68 -20.82 2.84
C VAL A 128 -13.78 -20.72 3.91
N ARG A 129 -14.24 -21.85 4.44
CA ARG A 129 -15.21 -21.88 5.54
C ARG A 129 -14.65 -21.23 6.81
N ASP A 130 -13.43 -21.58 7.19
CA ASP A 130 -12.80 -21.10 8.42
C ASP A 130 -12.50 -19.59 8.36
N ARG A 131 -12.11 -19.07 7.19
CA ARG A 131 -11.98 -17.61 6.99
C ARG A 131 -13.32 -16.86 7.03
N ASN A 132 -14.41 -17.48 6.59
CA ASN A 132 -15.74 -16.88 6.67
C ASN A 132 -16.32 -16.94 8.09
N VAL A 133 -16.02 -17.99 8.87
CA VAL A 133 -16.39 -18.10 10.29
C VAL A 133 -15.70 -17.01 11.13
N GLN A 134 -14.41 -16.73 10.88
CA GLN A 134 -13.69 -15.64 11.57
C GLN A 134 -14.25 -14.24 11.29
N LYS A 135 -14.95 -14.01 10.17
CA LYS A 135 -15.59 -12.72 9.85
C LYS A 135 -16.95 -12.51 10.53
N LEU A 136 -17.60 -13.57 11.00
CA LEU A 136 -18.91 -13.50 11.67
C LEU A 136 -18.77 -13.27 13.19
N GLU A 137 -17.67 -13.71 13.79
CA GLU A 137 -17.42 -13.57 15.23
C GLU A 137 -16.97 -12.15 15.64
N THR A 138 -16.49 -11.31 14.73
CA THR A 138 -15.99 -9.96 15.04
C THR A 138 -17.01 -8.84 14.85
N ASN A 139 -18.28 -9.16 14.58
CA ASN A 139 -19.38 -8.19 14.49
C ASN A 139 -20.51 -8.56 15.47
N SER A 140 -20.19 -8.75 16.75
CA SER A 140 -21.19 -8.65 17.81
C SER A 140 -21.14 -7.24 18.42
N PRO A 141 -22.29 -6.60 18.68
CA PRO A 141 -22.39 -5.20 19.11
C PRO A 141 -21.74 -4.92 20.48
#